data_AF-A0A5K4EMI0-F1
#
_entry.id   AF-A0A5K4EMI0-F1
#
_cell.length_a   1.000
_cell.length_b   1.000
_cell.length_c   1.000
_cell.angle_alpha   90.00
_cell.angle_beta   90.00
_cell.angle_gamma   90.00
#
_symmetry.space_group_name_H-M   'P 1'
#
loop_
_entity.id
_entity.type
_entity.pdbx_description
1 polymer ?
#
loop_
_entity_poly.entity_id
_entity_poly.type
_entity_poly.pdbx_seq_one_letter_code
_entity_poly.pdbx_strand_id
1 'polypeptide(L)'
;MAIPLSYSTFNPLPCEKWVLKLMEFQQSLTNYMIVSISFTQKLIKSDIYLTEVRRILHVISTMRMSEAILPLTTLIICALNTALAYEYSSFTKILRDYGLRNILTRYTCHDPKIKLAINIFLTFTYTDISQLHLKEQYVELFVQQFHYTVIGRRKNHCFDASILIKVLRLLALNSENRIELVNRDIVRHLILLPDSQSYGTNELSTTIHILSSNVPVIDATQEILSLAEAYRSNIAELEEKVRTYFEGVSIDEFLLPTEPDIGDDQSEDTPSVVVEEGNTYHLDGHIMISYSHNDYKIALKIKESLENEEIKFWIDKEHMVQHVKILDAMANAVENAAIVLILFSKSYQDSENTKAVLD
;
A
#
# COMPACT_ATOMS: atom_id res chain seq x y z
N MET A 1 -12.50 -23.03 -15.87
CA MET A 1 -11.49 -23.80 -16.63
C MET A 1 -10.24 -23.80 -15.77
N ALA A 2 -9.86 -24.97 -15.23
CA ALA A 2 -8.70 -25.10 -14.34
C ALA A 2 -7.42 -25.12 -15.18
N ILE A 3 -6.48 -24.22 -14.91
CA ILE A 3 -5.16 -24.22 -15.53
C ILE A 3 -4.29 -25.23 -14.76
N PRO A 4 -3.60 -26.17 -15.43
CA PRO A 4 -2.82 -27.19 -14.77
C PRO A 4 -1.56 -26.61 -14.12
N LEU A 5 -1.36 -26.96 -12.84
CA LEU A 5 -0.17 -26.70 -12.04
C LEU A 5 1.02 -27.52 -12.57
N SER A 6 1.74 -26.97 -13.53
CA SER A 6 3.11 -27.42 -13.86
C SER A 6 4.08 -26.24 -13.80
N TYR A 7 4.21 -25.63 -12.62
CA TYR A 7 5.36 -24.78 -12.29
C TYR A 7 6.24 -25.52 -11.29
N SER A 8 6.84 -26.60 -11.78
CA SER A 8 7.84 -27.40 -11.08
C SER A 8 9.23 -27.14 -11.64
N THR A 9 9.63 -25.88 -11.88
CA THR A 9 11.02 -25.51 -12.20
C THR A 9 11.23 -23.99 -12.05
N PHE A 10 11.19 -23.46 -10.84
CA PHE A 10 11.97 -22.27 -10.50
C PHE A 10 12.54 -22.45 -9.09
N ASN A 11 13.84 -22.70 -9.04
CA ASN A 11 14.70 -22.88 -7.88
C ASN A 11 15.71 -21.71 -7.91
N PRO A 12 16.16 -21.08 -6.80
CA PRO A 12 15.60 -20.98 -5.45
C PRO A 12 14.85 -19.64 -5.25
N LEU A 13 14.43 -19.33 -4.00
CA LEU A 13 14.04 -17.97 -3.58
C LEU A 13 15.07 -16.92 -4.07
N PRO A 14 14.67 -15.64 -4.18
CA PRO A 14 15.56 -14.63 -4.70
C PRO A 14 16.84 -14.58 -3.86
N CYS A 15 18.00 -14.65 -4.52
CA CYS A 15 19.28 -14.25 -3.93
C CYS A 15 19.07 -12.99 -3.07
N GLU A 16 19.69 -12.85 -1.90
CA GLU A 16 19.41 -11.77 -0.94
C GLU A 16 19.32 -10.37 -1.60
N LYS A 17 20.09 -10.14 -2.67
CA LYS A 17 20.02 -8.95 -3.55
C LYS A 17 18.61 -8.60 -4.03
N TRP A 18 17.79 -9.58 -4.37
CA TRP A 18 16.41 -9.41 -4.85
C TRP A 18 15.40 -9.27 -3.71
N VAL A 19 15.71 -9.77 -2.51
CA VAL A 19 14.81 -9.65 -1.35
C VAL A 19 14.59 -8.18 -1.03
N LEU A 20 15.63 -7.35 -1.07
CA LEU A 20 15.53 -5.90 -0.87
C LEU A 20 14.61 -5.23 -1.90
N LYS A 21 14.79 -5.52 -3.20
CA LYS A 21 13.93 -4.98 -4.25
C LYS A 21 12.47 -5.40 -4.09
N LEU A 22 12.23 -6.66 -3.71
CA LEU A 22 10.88 -7.16 -3.44
C LEU A 22 10.27 -6.52 -2.21
N MET A 23 11.06 -6.20 -1.18
CA MET A 23 10.59 -5.45 -0.02
C MET A 23 10.15 -4.04 -0.40
N GLU A 24 10.96 -3.30 -1.15
CA GLU A 24 10.63 -1.94 -1.63
C GLU A 24 9.37 -1.95 -2.49
N PHE A 25 9.26 -2.91 -3.41
CA PHE A 25 8.09 -3.10 -4.24
C PHE A 25 6.85 -3.43 -3.40
N GLN A 26 6.94 -4.41 -2.49
CA GLN A 26 5.82 -4.80 -1.63
C GLN A 26 5.39 -3.67 -0.69
N GLN A 27 6.33 -2.87 -0.19
CA GLN A 27 6.03 -1.70 0.63
C GLN A 27 5.25 -0.66 -0.19
N SER A 28 5.66 -0.42 -1.42
CA SER A 28 4.96 0.51 -2.34
C SER A 28 3.53 0.04 -2.58
N LEU A 29 3.34 -1.25 -2.90
CA LEU A 29 2.00 -1.84 -3.06
C LEU A 29 1.16 -1.66 -1.79
N THR A 30 1.73 -1.91 -0.62
CA THR A 30 1.03 -1.77 0.67
C THR A 30 0.59 -0.33 0.90
N ASN A 31 1.42 0.66 0.57
CA ASN A 31 1.06 2.07 0.69
C ASN A 31 -0.10 2.45 -0.22
N TYR A 32 -0.12 1.96 -1.47
CA TYR A 32 -1.25 2.16 -2.38
C TYR A 32 -2.52 1.47 -1.87
N MET A 33 -2.39 0.29 -1.28
CA MET A 33 -3.53 -0.41 -0.69
C MET A 33 -4.16 0.32 0.48
N ILE A 34 -3.40 1.13 1.22
CA ILE A 34 -3.95 1.94 2.33
C ILE A 34 -4.86 3.05 1.80
N VAL A 35 -4.52 3.64 0.65
CA VAL A 35 -5.15 4.86 0.14
C VAL A 35 -6.18 4.63 -0.95
N SER A 36 -6.16 3.47 -1.63
CA SER A 36 -7.08 3.17 -2.74
C SER A 36 -7.74 1.81 -2.55
N ILE A 37 -9.06 1.84 -2.37
CA ILE A 37 -9.88 0.64 -2.30
C ILE A 37 -9.99 -0.03 -3.68
N SER A 38 -10.04 0.76 -4.76
CA SER A 38 -10.11 0.22 -6.13
C SER A 38 -8.82 -0.51 -6.53
N PHE A 39 -7.65 0.05 -6.17
CA PHE A 39 -6.35 -0.59 -6.39
C PHE A 39 -6.26 -1.90 -5.61
N THR A 40 -6.63 -1.87 -4.33
CA THR A 40 -6.66 -3.06 -3.47
C THR A 40 -7.50 -4.16 -4.08
N GLN A 41 -8.70 -3.84 -4.57
CA GLN A 41 -9.56 -4.81 -5.24
C GLN A 41 -8.92 -5.40 -6.50
N LYS A 42 -8.29 -4.57 -7.35
CA LYS A 42 -7.61 -5.04 -8.57
C LYS A 42 -6.43 -5.94 -8.22
N LEU A 43 -5.62 -5.55 -7.23
CA LEU A 43 -4.44 -6.30 -6.80
C LEU A 43 -4.81 -7.67 -6.21
N ILE A 44 -5.81 -7.73 -5.32
CA ILE A 44 -6.26 -8.99 -4.72
C ILE A 44 -6.98 -9.89 -5.75
N LYS A 45 -7.57 -9.32 -6.80
CA LYS A 45 -8.14 -10.11 -7.91
C LYS A 45 -7.08 -10.55 -8.93
N SER A 46 -5.84 -10.06 -8.83
CA SER A 46 -4.75 -10.42 -9.74
C SER A 46 -4.21 -11.80 -9.43
N ASP A 47 -4.41 -12.73 -10.37
CA ASP A 47 -3.92 -14.10 -10.27
C ASP A 47 -2.39 -14.17 -10.21
N ILE A 48 -1.71 -13.29 -10.96
CA ILE A 48 -0.25 -13.20 -10.96
C ILE A 48 0.26 -12.83 -9.57
N TYR A 49 -0.32 -11.79 -8.95
CA TYR A 49 0.11 -11.34 -7.62
C TYR A 49 -0.13 -12.40 -6.55
N LEU A 50 -1.33 -12.98 -6.49
CA LEU A 50 -1.65 -13.97 -5.46
C LEU A 50 -0.91 -15.30 -5.65
N THR A 51 -0.64 -15.70 -6.89
CA THR A 51 0.19 -16.88 -7.18
C THR A 51 1.61 -16.68 -6.67
N GLU A 52 2.21 -15.50 -6.91
CA GLU A 52 3.55 -15.20 -6.41
C GLU A 52 3.60 -15.05 -4.89
N VAL A 53 2.62 -14.37 -4.27
CA VAL A 53 2.49 -14.31 -2.80
C VAL A 53 2.39 -15.71 -2.21
N ARG A 54 1.55 -16.59 -2.78
CA ARG A 54 1.41 -17.98 -2.35
C ARG A 54 2.73 -18.72 -2.47
N ARG A 55 3.42 -18.58 -3.60
CA ARG A 55 4.71 -19.23 -3.86
C ARG A 55 5.74 -18.79 -2.84
N ILE A 56 5.91 -17.48 -2.64
CA ILE A 56 6.85 -16.89 -1.69
C ILE A 56 6.55 -17.41 -0.27
N LEU A 57 5.31 -17.27 0.22
CA LEU A 57 4.93 -17.73 1.55
C LEU A 57 5.12 -19.24 1.74
N HIS A 58 4.83 -20.05 0.71
CA HIS A 58 5.05 -21.48 0.76
C HIS A 58 6.53 -21.82 0.93
N VAL A 59 7.41 -21.25 0.09
CA VAL A 59 8.84 -21.53 0.19
C VAL A 59 9.40 -21.07 1.54
N ILE A 60 9.03 -19.87 1.98
CA ILE A 60 9.45 -19.30 3.27
C ILE A 60 9.02 -20.22 4.43
N SER A 61 7.80 -20.78 4.37
CA SER A 61 7.30 -21.71 5.41
C SER A 61 8.10 -23.02 5.52
N THR A 62 8.88 -23.37 4.50
CA THR A 62 9.67 -24.61 4.42
C THR A 62 11.17 -24.41 4.63
N MET A 63 11.65 -23.16 4.67
CA MET A 63 13.08 -22.84 4.78
C MET A 63 13.50 -22.46 6.21
N ARG A 64 14.80 -22.63 6.50
CA ARG A 64 15.43 -21.98 7.65
C ARG A 64 15.60 -20.50 7.33
N MET A 65 14.88 -19.64 8.04
CA MET A 65 14.80 -18.20 7.78
C MET A 65 16.15 -17.52 7.94
N SER A 66 16.63 -16.82 6.91
CA SER A 66 17.66 -15.80 7.07
C SER A 66 17.02 -14.51 7.60
N GLU A 67 17.80 -13.67 8.28
CA GLU A 67 17.33 -12.38 8.80
C GLU A 67 16.75 -11.48 7.69
N ALA A 68 17.25 -11.59 6.45
CA ALA A 68 16.79 -10.81 5.31
C ALA A 68 15.36 -11.15 4.84
N ILE A 69 14.88 -12.37 5.06
CA ILE A 69 13.57 -12.84 4.56
C ILE A 69 12.43 -12.50 5.55
N LEU A 70 12.75 -12.29 6.83
CA LEU A 70 11.76 -11.95 7.87
C LEU A 70 11.01 -10.63 7.55
N PRO A 71 11.67 -9.53 7.14
CA PRO A 71 10.98 -8.29 6.78
C PRO A 71 10.07 -8.45 5.56
N LEU A 72 10.51 -9.12 4.50
CA LEU A 72 9.68 -9.38 3.31
C LEU A 72 8.41 -10.16 3.68
N THR A 73 8.56 -11.21 4.48
CA THR A 73 7.43 -12.00 4.98
C THR A 73 6.43 -11.13 5.74
N THR A 74 6.95 -10.28 6.63
CA THR A 74 6.15 -9.36 7.42
C THR A 74 5.38 -8.41 6.51
N LEU A 75 6.04 -7.80 5.53
CA LEU A 75 5.41 -6.87 4.58
C LEU A 75 4.31 -7.53 3.76
N ILE A 76 4.52 -8.75 3.28
CA ILE A 76 3.50 -9.51 2.52
C ILE A 76 2.28 -9.76 3.40
N ILE A 77 2.47 -10.24 4.64
CA ILE A 77 1.34 -10.53 5.54
C ILE A 77 0.63 -9.23 5.95
N CYS A 78 1.37 -8.15 6.18
CA CYS A 78 0.79 -6.83 6.44
C CYS A 78 -0.02 -6.31 5.26
N ALA A 79 0.45 -6.47 4.02
CA ALA A 79 -0.32 -6.10 2.84
C ALA A 79 -1.64 -6.89 2.75
N LEU A 80 -1.61 -8.19 3.04
CA LEU A 80 -2.81 -9.01 3.10
C LEU A 80 -3.77 -8.53 4.21
N ASN A 81 -3.24 -8.16 5.38
CA ASN A 81 -4.02 -7.60 6.47
C ASN A 81 -4.64 -6.25 6.12
N THR A 82 -3.90 -5.37 5.43
CA THR A 82 -4.42 -4.11 4.89
C THR A 82 -5.56 -4.37 3.92
N ALA A 83 -5.44 -5.37 3.04
CA ALA A 83 -6.52 -5.74 2.14
C ALA A 83 -7.78 -6.19 2.92
N LEU A 84 -7.57 -7.06 3.90
CA LEU A 84 -8.63 -7.61 4.74
C LEU A 84 -9.28 -6.57 5.66
N ALA A 85 -8.58 -5.48 5.97
CA ALA A 85 -9.12 -4.36 6.75
C ALA A 85 -10.28 -3.64 6.06
N TYR A 86 -10.47 -3.81 4.74
CA TYR A 86 -11.67 -3.36 4.04
C TYR A 86 -12.91 -4.26 4.29
N GLU A 87 -12.72 -5.40 4.96
CA GLU A 87 -13.79 -6.32 5.40
C GLU A 87 -14.69 -6.78 4.23
N TYR A 88 -14.11 -7.00 3.05
CA TYR A 88 -14.80 -7.61 1.91
C TYR A 88 -14.86 -9.14 2.07
N SER A 89 -16.08 -9.69 2.09
CA SER A 89 -16.31 -11.14 2.07
C SER A 89 -15.75 -11.82 0.83
N SER A 90 -15.63 -11.10 -0.29
CA SER A 90 -14.99 -11.58 -1.51
C SER A 90 -13.49 -11.78 -1.35
N PHE A 91 -12.80 -10.90 -0.60
CA PHE A 91 -11.37 -11.03 -0.35
C PHE A 91 -11.06 -12.25 0.52
N THR A 92 -11.80 -12.45 1.61
CA THR A 92 -11.62 -13.64 2.47
C THR A 92 -11.85 -14.93 1.67
N LYS A 93 -12.85 -14.95 0.78
CA LYS A 93 -13.09 -16.06 -0.14
C LYS A 93 -11.90 -16.28 -1.11
N ILE A 94 -11.44 -15.24 -1.80
CA ILE A 94 -10.31 -15.34 -2.74
C ILE A 94 -9.06 -15.86 -2.02
N LEU A 95 -8.66 -15.25 -0.91
CA LEU A 95 -7.43 -15.64 -0.20
C LEU A 95 -7.50 -17.08 0.35
N ARG A 96 -8.71 -17.54 0.70
CA ARG A 96 -8.97 -18.95 1.05
C ARG A 96 -8.81 -19.88 -0.15
N ASP A 97 -9.35 -19.50 -1.32
CA ASP A 97 -9.27 -20.31 -2.54
C ASP A 97 -7.80 -20.44 -3.01
N TYR A 98 -6.98 -19.41 -2.82
CA TYR A 98 -5.51 -19.47 -2.97
C TYR A 98 -4.79 -20.19 -1.84
N GLY A 99 -5.48 -20.79 -0.88
CA GLY A 99 -4.90 -21.63 0.17
C GLY A 99 -3.94 -20.91 1.14
N LEU A 100 -3.93 -19.58 1.16
CA LEU A 100 -2.98 -18.80 1.97
C LEU A 100 -3.18 -19.05 3.47
N ARG A 101 -4.44 -19.21 3.91
CA ARG A 101 -4.78 -19.59 5.28
C ARG A 101 -4.10 -20.89 5.70
N ASN A 102 -4.06 -21.90 4.83
CA ASN A 102 -3.46 -23.19 5.14
C ASN A 102 -1.94 -23.09 5.27
N ILE A 103 -1.30 -22.26 4.45
CA ILE A 103 0.15 -21.99 4.51
C ILE A 103 0.48 -21.28 5.84
N LEU A 104 -0.23 -20.19 6.14
CA LEU A 104 0.04 -19.37 7.32
C LEU A 104 -0.32 -20.08 8.65
N THR A 105 -1.31 -20.97 8.65
CA THR A 105 -1.63 -21.79 9.85
C THR A 105 -0.50 -22.77 10.20
N ARG A 106 0.20 -23.30 9.19
CA ARG A 106 1.31 -24.25 9.36
C ARG A 106 2.66 -23.55 9.55
N TYR A 107 2.67 -22.22 9.42
CA TYR A 107 3.88 -21.43 9.46
C TYR A 107 4.47 -21.45 10.88
N THR A 108 5.73 -21.88 10.99
CA THR A 108 6.45 -21.94 12.26
C THR A 108 7.55 -20.89 12.28
N CYS A 109 7.36 -19.83 13.05
CA CYS A 109 8.38 -18.80 13.26
C CYS A 109 8.36 -18.36 14.71
N HIS A 110 9.53 -18.06 15.27
CA HIS A 110 9.66 -17.58 16.64
C HIS A 110 9.47 -16.07 16.78
N ASP A 111 9.58 -15.32 15.68
CA ASP A 111 9.45 -13.86 15.68
C ASP A 111 8.04 -13.42 16.13
N PRO A 112 7.93 -12.61 17.19
CA PRO A 112 6.64 -12.20 17.75
C PRO A 112 5.83 -11.31 16.81
N LYS A 113 6.47 -10.49 15.96
CA LYS A 113 5.77 -9.62 15.01
C LYS A 113 5.14 -10.45 13.90
N ILE A 114 5.87 -11.40 13.34
CA ILE A 114 5.32 -12.28 12.30
C ILE A 114 4.20 -13.15 12.88
N LYS A 115 4.36 -13.69 14.09
CA LYS A 115 3.28 -14.41 14.78
C LYS A 115 2.04 -13.53 14.91
N LEU A 116 2.18 -12.29 15.36
CA LEU A 116 1.06 -11.37 15.50
C LEU A 116 0.40 -11.05 14.15
N ALA A 117 1.19 -10.75 13.11
CA ALA A 117 0.68 -10.47 11.77
C ALA A 117 -0.09 -11.66 11.18
N ILE A 118 0.39 -12.89 11.40
CA ILE A 118 -0.31 -14.12 11.03
C ILE A 118 -1.61 -14.25 11.82
N ASN A 119 -1.60 -14.03 13.12
CA ASN A 119 -2.82 -14.12 13.93
C ASN A 119 -3.87 -13.12 13.46
N ILE A 120 -3.48 -11.88 13.15
CA ILE A 120 -4.37 -10.86 12.56
C ILE A 120 -4.97 -11.37 11.25
N PHE A 121 -4.14 -11.91 10.36
CA PHE A 121 -4.60 -12.49 9.08
C PHE A 121 -5.61 -13.62 9.30
N LEU A 122 -5.32 -14.51 10.25
CA LEU A 122 -6.19 -15.62 10.58
C LEU A 122 -7.52 -15.11 11.15
N THR A 123 -7.50 -14.12 12.06
CA THR A 123 -8.70 -13.47 12.61
C THR A 123 -9.65 -13.00 11.52
N PHE A 124 -9.13 -12.26 10.52
CA PHE A 124 -9.94 -11.79 9.39
C PHE A 124 -10.47 -12.89 8.49
N THR A 125 -9.80 -14.04 8.41
CA THR A 125 -10.14 -15.12 7.47
C THR A 125 -10.91 -16.27 8.13
N TYR A 126 -11.29 -16.17 9.40
CA TYR A 126 -12.18 -17.16 10.02
C TYR A 126 -13.59 -17.08 9.45
N THR A 127 -14.14 -18.26 9.20
CA THR A 127 -15.54 -18.43 8.78
C THR A 127 -16.45 -18.87 9.92
N ASP A 128 -15.88 -19.31 11.05
CA ASP A 128 -16.59 -19.83 12.21
C ASP A 128 -16.01 -19.22 13.49
N ILE A 129 -16.89 -18.67 14.32
CA ILE A 129 -16.57 -17.96 15.56
C ILE A 129 -16.01 -18.90 16.63
N SER A 130 -16.37 -20.19 16.58
CA SER A 130 -15.78 -21.19 17.47
C SER A 130 -14.27 -21.32 17.27
N GLN A 131 -13.78 -21.01 16.07
CA GLN A 131 -12.36 -21.12 15.72
C GLN A 131 -11.54 -19.86 16.05
N LEU A 132 -12.20 -18.76 16.47
CA LEU A 132 -11.55 -17.51 16.84
C LEU A 132 -10.79 -17.58 18.18
N HIS A 133 -10.82 -18.71 18.89
CA HIS A 133 -10.17 -18.87 20.19
C HIS A 133 -8.66 -18.57 20.14
N LEU A 134 -8.21 -17.59 20.92
CA LEU A 134 -6.81 -17.21 21.03
C LEU A 134 -6.10 -18.00 22.12
N LYS A 135 -4.90 -18.50 21.82
CA LYS A 135 -3.99 -18.99 22.86
C LYS A 135 -3.51 -17.83 23.72
N GLU A 136 -3.31 -18.07 25.01
CA GLU A 136 -2.87 -17.05 25.99
C GLU A 136 -1.65 -16.23 25.51
N GLN A 137 -0.62 -16.91 24.98
CA GLN A 137 0.57 -16.27 24.42
C GLN A 137 0.26 -15.24 23.30
N TYR A 138 -0.82 -15.43 22.55
CA TYR A 138 -1.22 -14.53 21.47
C TYR A 138 -2.05 -13.36 21.96
N VAL A 139 -2.86 -13.59 23.00
CA VAL A 139 -3.56 -12.50 23.69
C VAL A 139 -2.55 -11.52 24.25
N GLU A 140 -1.50 -12.01 24.92
CA GLU A 140 -0.46 -11.14 25.48
C GLU A 140 0.25 -10.32 24.39
N LEU A 141 0.69 -10.97 23.30
CA LEU A 141 1.32 -10.27 22.17
C LEU A 141 0.40 -9.23 21.53
N PHE A 142 -0.88 -9.57 21.35
CA PHE A 142 -1.86 -8.66 20.79
C PHE A 142 -2.09 -7.46 21.70
N VAL A 143 -2.29 -7.68 22.99
CA VAL A 143 -2.52 -6.63 23.99
C VAL A 143 -1.31 -5.70 24.08
N GLN A 144 -0.09 -6.23 24.13
CA GLN A 144 1.13 -5.43 24.12
C GLN A 144 1.21 -4.53 22.88
N GLN A 145 0.95 -5.07 21.69
CA GLN A 145 0.96 -4.28 20.46
C GLN A 145 -0.19 -3.26 20.41
N PHE A 146 -1.36 -3.63 20.92
CA PHE A 146 -2.52 -2.75 21.03
C PHE A 146 -2.20 -1.55 21.94
N HIS A 147 -1.62 -1.79 23.11
CA HIS A 147 -1.16 -0.72 23.99
C HIS A 147 -0.10 0.16 23.33
N TYR A 148 0.86 -0.43 22.61
CA TYR A 148 1.90 0.33 21.93
C TYR A 148 1.35 1.25 20.83
N THR A 149 0.54 0.70 19.91
CA THR A 149 0.05 1.43 18.74
C THR A 149 -1.13 2.33 19.09
N VAL A 150 -2.19 1.76 19.67
CA VAL A 150 -3.48 2.44 19.85
C VAL A 150 -3.41 3.41 21.02
N ILE A 151 -2.94 2.94 22.19
CA ILE A 151 -2.92 3.74 23.42
C ILE A 151 -1.66 4.63 23.46
N GLY A 152 -0.51 4.07 23.11
CA GLY A 152 0.78 4.76 23.06
C GLY A 152 0.94 5.72 21.88
N ARG A 153 -0.01 5.72 20.94
CA ARG A 153 -0.03 6.58 19.74
C ARG A 153 1.25 6.49 18.91
N ARG A 154 1.85 5.31 18.87
CA ARG A 154 3.06 5.04 18.10
C ARG A 154 2.68 4.51 16.72
N LYS A 155 3.23 5.12 15.68
CA LYS A 155 3.07 4.60 14.32
C LYS A 155 3.82 3.29 14.18
N ASN A 156 3.16 2.29 13.62
CA ASN A 156 3.75 1.03 13.24
C ASN A 156 3.24 0.65 11.86
N HIS A 157 4.12 0.61 10.86
CA HIS A 157 3.76 0.33 9.47
C HIS A 157 3.10 -1.03 9.27
N CYS A 158 3.32 -1.98 10.20
CA CYS A 158 2.78 -3.33 10.13
C CYS A 158 1.45 -3.51 10.89
N PHE A 159 1.20 -2.65 11.89
CA PHE A 159 0.10 -2.79 12.84
C PHE A 159 -0.55 -1.43 13.06
N ASP A 160 -1.38 -1.03 12.10
CA ASP A 160 -2.14 0.20 12.18
C ASP A 160 -3.23 0.13 13.26
N ALA A 161 -3.54 1.27 13.89
CA ALA A 161 -4.53 1.34 14.95
C ALA A 161 -5.93 0.89 14.46
N SER A 162 -6.32 1.27 13.25
CA SER A 162 -7.60 0.86 12.66
C SER A 162 -7.69 -0.66 12.48
N ILE A 163 -6.61 -1.28 12.00
CA ILE A 163 -6.52 -2.75 11.84
C ILE A 163 -6.67 -3.43 13.20
N LEU A 164 -5.95 -2.96 14.21
CA LEU A 164 -5.99 -3.55 15.56
C LEU A 164 -7.37 -3.40 16.21
N ILE A 165 -8.08 -2.29 16.01
CA ILE A 165 -9.44 -2.09 16.52
C ILE A 165 -10.42 -3.05 15.83
N LYS A 166 -10.33 -3.21 14.51
CA LYS A 166 -11.15 -4.18 13.75
C LYS A 166 -10.91 -5.61 14.22
N VAL A 167 -9.65 -6.00 14.40
CA VAL A 167 -9.26 -7.32 14.90
C VAL A 167 -9.80 -7.54 16.31
N LEU A 168 -9.68 -6.54 17.21
CA LEU A 168 -10.20 -6.62 18.57
C LEU A 168 -11.71 -6.89 18.57
N ARG A 169 -12.46 -6.18 17.73
CA ARG A 169 -13.90 -6.34 17.55
C ARG A 169 -14.27 -7.75 17.05
N LEU A 170 -13.55 -8.27 16.06
CA LEU A 170 -13.76 -9.63 15.55
C LEU A 170 -13.46 -10.69 16.61
N LEU A 171 -12.37 -10.55 17.36
CA LEU A 171 -12.01 -11.47 18.43
C LEU A 171 -13.07 -11.51 19.55
N ALA A 172 -13.70 -10.37 19.84
CA ALA A 172 -14.75 -10.24 20.86
C ALA A 172 -16.07 -10.95 20.53
N LEU A 173 -16.26 -11.37 19.27
CA LEU A 173 -17.40 -12.22 18.87
C LEU A 173 -17.36 -13.58 19.59
N ASN A 174 -16.17 -14.08 19.90
CA ASN A 174 -16.01 -15.26 20.74
C ASN A 174 -16.09 -14.86 22.22
N SER A 175 -16.95 -15.54 22.99
CA SER A 175 -17.20 -15.21 24.40
C SER A 175 -15.99 -15.40 25.31
N GLU A 176 -15.16 -16.42 25.07
CA GLU A 176 -13.98 -16.68 25.89
C GLU A 176 -12.93 -15.59 25.68
N ASN A 177 -12.66 -15.26 24.41
CA ASN A 177 -11.78 -14.14 24.06
C ASN A 177 -12.29 -12.82 24.66
N ARG A 178 -13.60 -12.56 24.57
CA ARG A 178 -14.19 -11.33 25.12
C ARG A 178 -13.92 -11.20 26.62
N ILE A 179 -14.15 -12.27 27.39
CA ILE A 179 -13.88 -12.28 28.83
C ILE A 179 -12.40 -12.00 29.11
N GLU A 180 -11.50 -12.68 28.40
CA GLU A 180 -10.06 -12.49 28.59
C GLU A 180 -9.62 -11.06 28.25
N LEU A 181 -10.10 -10.49 27.14
CA LEU A 181 -9.78 -9.12 26.72
C LEU A 181 -10.33 -8.07 27.69
N VAL A 182 -11.52 -8.28 28.26
CA VAL A 182 -12.11 -7.41 29.30
C VAL A 182 -11.30 -7.46 30.60
N ASN A 183 -10.84 -8.64 31.01
CA ASN A 183 -10.00 -8.81 32.19
C ASN A 183 -8.65 -8.09 32.10
N ARG A 184 -8.19 -7.76 30.88
CA ARG A 184 -6.94 -7.03 30.62
C ARG A 184 -7.14 -5.51 30.56
N ASP A 185 -8.25 -5.00 31.08
CA ASP A 185 -8.58 -3.56 31.15
C ASP A 185 -8.63 -2.82 29.80
N ILE A 186 -8.72 -3.52 28.66
CA ILE A 186 -8.71 -2.89 27.32
C ILE A 186 -9.88 -1.91 27.16
N VAL A 187 -11.06 -2.26 27.69
CA VAL A 187 -12.27 -1.42 27.63
C VAL A 187 -12.07 -0.08 28.32
N ARG A 188 -11.45 -0.07 29.51
CA ARG A 188 -11.18 1.18 30.25
C ARG A 188 -10.27 2.09 29.44
N HIS A 189 -9.24 1.53 28.80
CA HIS A 189 -8.31 2.31 28.00
C HIS A 189 -8.96 2.85 26.72
N LEU A 190 -9.84 2.08 26.08
CA LEU A 190 -10.61 2.51 24.91
C LEU A 190 -11.51 3.71 25.22
N ILE A 191 -12.20 3.70 26.38
CA ILE A 191 -13.07 4.80 26.82
C ILE A 191 -12.29 6.10 27.03
N LEU A 192 -11.01 6.01 27.40
CA LEU A 192 -10.14 7.17 27.64
C LEU A 192 -9.53 7.75 26.35
N LEU A 193 -9.77 7.14 25.19
CA LEU A 193 -9.28 7.67 23.91
C LEU A 193 -10.12 8.88 23.49
N PRO A 194 -9.49 9.98 23.01
CA PRO A 194 -10.22 11.16 22.54
C PRO A 194 -11.09 10.86 21.31
N ASP A 195 -12.29 11.43 21.25
CA ASP A 195 -13.22 11.28 20.12
C ASP A 195 -12.65 11.75 18.77
N SER A 196 -11.67 12.67 18.79
CA SER A 196 -10.94 13.15 17.61
C SER A 196 -10.06 12.09 16.94
N GLN A 197 -9.92 10.90 17.55
CA GLN A 197 -9.21 9.74 17.01
C GLN A 197 -10.14 8.71 16.36
N SER A 198 -11.45 8.95 16.39
CA SER A 198 -12.38 8.05 15.72
C SER A 198 -12.16 8.15 14.21
N TYR A 199 -11.67 7.07 13.59
CA TYR A 199 -11.61 6.90 12.14
C TYR A 199 -13.03 6.70 11.55
N GLY A 200 -13.99 7.49 12.04
CA GLY A 200 -15.42 7.21 12.08
C GLY A 200 -15.86 7.03 13.54
N THR A 201 -16.64 7.97 14.06
CA THR A 201 -17.21 8.03 15.43
C THR A 201 -17.89 6.74 15.89
N ASN A 202 -18.19 5.84 14.95
CA ASN A 202 -18.90 4.60 15.19
C ASN A 202 -17.96 3.40 15.43
N GLU A 203 -16.68 3.43 15.01
CA GLU A 203 -15.83 2.23 15.09
C GLU A 203 -15.38 1.91 16.53
N LEU A 204 -14.89 2.91 17.26
CA LEU A 204 -14.51 2.76 18.67
C LEU A 204 -15.73 2.49 19.56
N SER A 205 -16.83 3.20 19.33
CA SER A 205 -18.06 3.06 20.12
C SER A 205 -18.70 1.69 19.92
N THR A 206 -18.79 1.17 18.69
CA THR A 206 -19.24 -0.21 18.44
C THR A 206 -18.28 -1.24 19.03
N THR A 207 -16.96 -1.01 18.95
CA THR A 207 -15.99 -1.93 19.56
C THR A 207 -16.17 -1.99 21.08
N ILE A 208 -16.36 -0.83 21.74
CA ILE A 208 -16.68 -0.75 23.17
C ILE A 208 -18.03 -1.42 23.45
N HIS A 209 -19.05 -1.21 22.61
CA HIS A 209 -20.36 -1.81 22.77
C HIS A 209 -20.30 -3.34 22.75
N ILE A 210 -19.64 -3.93 21.75
CA ILE A 210 -19.46 -5.38 21.59
C ILE A 210 -18.62 -5.97 22.73
N LEU A 211 -17.62 -5.24 23.23
CA LEU A 211 -16.80 -5.70 24.36
C LEU A 211 -17.52 -5.60 25.71
N SER A 212 -18.30 -4.55 25.92
CA SER A 212 -18.91 -4.22 27.21
C SER A 212 -20.28 -4.85 27.41
N SER A 213 -20.96 -5.21 26.33
CA SER A 213 -22.32 -5.73 26.34
C SER A 213 -22.32 -7.19 25.90
N ASN A 214 -23.18 -8.02 26.48
CA ASN A 214 -23.42 -9.38 25.99
C ASN A 214 -24.33 -9.34 24.74
N VAL A 215 -23.90 -8.60 23.72
CA VAL A 215 -24.60 -8.49 22.43
C VAL A 215 -24.70 -9.89 21.81
N PRO A 216 -25.88 -10.33 21.35
CA PRO A 216 -25.98 -11.55 20.57
C PRO A 216 -25.05 -11.49 19.37
N VAL A 217 -24.38 -12.62 19.09
CA VAL A 217 -23.36 -12.71 18.03
C VAL A 217 -23.88 -12.27 16.66
N ILE A 218 -25.15 -12.57 16.36
CA ILE A 218 -25.81 -12.21 15.10
C ILE A 218 -25.91 -10.68 14.98
N ASP A 219 -26.37 -10.01 16.04
CA ASP A 219 -26.55 -8.56 16.06
C ASP A 219 -25.18 -7.86 15.98
N ALA A 220 -24.19 -8.32 16.74
CA ALA A 220 -22.82 -7.82 16.67
C ALA A 220 -22.23 -7.98 15.26
N THR A 221 -22.46 -9.12 14.60
CA THR A 221 -22.00 -9.35 13.22
C THR A 221 -22.65 -8.37 12.24
N GLN A 222 -23.95 -8.09 12.41
CA GLN A 222 -24.66 -7.14 11.56
C GLN A 222 -24.14 -5.71 11.74
N GLU A 223 -23.86 -5.29 12.98
CA GLU A 223 -23.23 -3.99 13.26
C GLU A 223 -21.85 -3.86 12.58
N ILE A 224 -21.02 -4.92 12.66
CA ILE A 224 -19.71 -4.97 12.01
C ILE A 224 -19.85 -4.80 10.49
N LEU A 225 -20.80 -5.49 9.87
CA LEU A 225 -21.04 -5.39 8.42
C LEU A 225 -21.47 -3.98 8.02
N SER A 226 -22.38 -3.36 8.78
CA SER A 226 -22.83 -1.99 8.52
C SER A 226 -21.70 -0.96 8.66
N LEU A 227 -20.83 -1.11 9.66
CA LEU A 227 -19.63 -0.27 9.80
C LEU A 227 -18.69 -0.42 8.60
N ALA A 228 -18.46 -1.66 8.19
CA ALA A 228 -17.58 -1.95 7.06
C ALA A 228 -18.13 -1.36 5.76
N GLU A 229 -19.45 -1.42 5.54
CA GLU A 229 -20.11 -0.77 4.39
C GLU A 229 -19.93 0.75 4.40
N ALA A 230 -20.18 1.40 5.54
CA ALA A 230 -19.99 2.85 5.68
C ALA A 230 -18.54 3.28 5.42
N TYR A 231 -17.57 2.55 6.00
CA TYR A 231 -16.15 2.81 5.79
C TYR A 231 -15.76 2.71 4.31
N ARG A 232 -16.23 1.67 3.61
CA ARG A 232 -15.94 1.48 2.19
C ARG A 232 -16.55 2.57 1.32
N SER A 233 -17.80 2.96 1.59
CA SER A 233 -18.46 4.04 0.87
C SER A 233 -17.70 5.37 1.02
N ASN A 234 -17.27 5.68 2.24
CA ASN A 234 -16.49 6.90 2.52
C ASN A 234 -15.15 6.91 1.77
N ILE A 235 -14.43 5.77 1.76
CA ILE A 235 -13.15 5.68 1.02
C ILE A 235 -13.38 5.75 -0.49
N ALA A 236 -14.42 5.09 -1.01
CA ALA A 236 -14.75 5.16 -2.43
C ALA A 236 -15.12 6.60 -2.85
N GLU A 237 -15.88 7.33 -2.03
CA GLU A 237 -16.19 8.74 -2.25
C GLU A 237 -14.93 9.61 -2.22
N LEU A 238 -14.01 9.36 -1.28
CA LEU A 238 -12.73 10.06 -1.22
C LEU A 238 -11.88 9.77 -2.46
N GLU A 239 -11.78 8.51 -2.86
CA GLU A 239 -11.05 8.09 -4.06
C GLU A 239 -11.65 8.75 -5.32
N GLU A 240 -12.97 8.84 -5.40
CA GLU A 240 -13.69 9.51 -6.48
C GLU A 240 -13.47 11.03 -6.49
N LYS A 241 -13.46 11.68 -5.32
CA LYS A 241 -13.10 13.10 -5.20
C LYS A 241 -11.67 13.37 -5.67
N VAL A 242 -10.74 12.49 -5.31
CA VAL A 242 -9.36 12.57 -5.77
C VAL A 242 -9.30 12.38 -7.29
N ARG A 243 -9.98 11.37 -7.83
CA ARG A 243 -10.05 11.11 -9.28
C ARG A 243 -10.63 12.31 -10.05
N THR A 244 -11.77 12.82 -9.62
CA THR A 244 -12.46 13.97 -10.26
C THR A 244 -11.67 15.27 -10.13
N TYR A 245 -10.96 15.49 -9.02
CA TYR A 245 -10.01 16.60 -8.89
C TYR A 245 -8.94 16.55 -9.99
N PHE A 246 -8.46 15.36 -10.36
CA PHE A 246 -7.50 15.19 -11.44
C PHE A 246 -8.12 15.13 -12.85
N GLU A 247 -9.41 14.79 -12.98
CA GLU A 247 -10.12 14.76 -14.28
C GLU A 247 -10.75 16.11 -14.66
N GLY A 248 -11.04 16.98 -13.70
CA GLY A 248 -11.50 18.36 -13.93
C GLY A 248 -10.39 19.30 -14.42
N VAL A 249 -9.14 18.82 -14.43
CA VAL A 249 -8.02 19.47 -15.11
C VAL A 249 -8.08 19.03 -16.57
N SER A 250 -8.76 19.81 -17.41
CA SER A 250 -8.78 19.58 -18.85
C SER A 250 -7.38 19.77 -19.42
N ILE A 251 -6.82 18.74 -20.03
CA ILE A 251 -5.59 18.84 -20.84
C ILE A 251 -5.87 19.70 -22.09
N ASP A 252 -7.12 19.91 -22.48
CA ASP A 252 -7.52 20.67 -23.68
C ASP A 252 -7.65 22.19 -23.45
N GLU A 253 -7.67 22.70 -22.21
CA GLU A 253 -7.72 24.16 -21.95
C GLU A 253 -6.35 24.86 -22.19
N PHE A 254 -5.37 24.12 -22.70
CA PHE A 254 -4.05 24.64 -23.09
C PHE A 254 -3.81 24.68 -24.61
N LEU A 255 -4.80 24.38 -25.45
CA LEU A 255 -4.62 24.43 -26.90
C LEU A 255 -4.80 25.85 -27.48
N LEU A 256 -3.65 26.54 -27.53
CA LEU A 256 -3.12 27.48 -28.54
C LEU A 256 -3.79 28.86 -28.77
N PRO A 257 -2.99 29.94 -28.88
CA PRO A 257 -3.11 30.88 -29.98
C PRO A 257 -2.34 30.36 -31.19
N THR A 258 -3.04 30.28 -32.31
CA THR A 258 -2.58 30.05 -33.68
C THR A 258 -1.24 30.73 -33.99
N GLU A 259 -0.23 29.96 -34.38
CA GLU A 259 0.98 30.52 -35.00
C GLU A 259 0.66 31.06 -36.40
N PRO A 260 1.31 32.17 -36.83
CA PRO A 260 1.27 32.59 -38.22
C PRO A 260 2.19 31.71 -39.07
N ASP A 261 1.64 31.32 -40.20
CA ASP A 261 2.27 30.70 -41.36
C ASP A 261 3.60 31.38 -41.77
N ILE A 262 4.73 30.66 -41.63
CA ILE A 262 5.97 30.91 -42.38
C ILE A 262 6.59 29.54 -42.72
N GLY A 263 6.66 29.24 -44.02
CA GLY A 263 6.99 27.93 -44.57
C GLY A 263 8.46 27.63 -44.84
N ASP A 264 8.60 26.46 -45.48
CA ASP A 264 9.71 25.87 -46.23
C ASP A 264 11.10 25.79 -45.56
N ASP A 265 11.61 24.56 -45.37
CA ASP A 265 12.52 24.01 -46.38
C ASP A 265 12.70 22.47 -46.28
N GLN A 266 12.90 21.86 -47.44
CA GLN A 266 12.95 20.42 -47.70
C GLN A 266 14.36 19.83 -47.55
N SER A 267 14.49 18.54 -47.20
CA SER A 267 15.32 17.60 -47.97
C SER A 267 15.12 16.12 -47.58
N GLU A 268 15.15 15.31 -48.62
CA GLU A 268 14.67 13.92 -48.84
C GLU A 268 15.57 12.76 -48.31
N ASP A 269 14.90 11.63 -48.02
CA ASP A 269 15.16 10.22 -48.38
C ASP A 269 16.57 9.57 -48.22
N THR A 270 16.79 8.40 -47.60
CA THR A 270 16.21 7.05 -47.89
C THR A 270 16.69 5.99 -46.84
N PRO A 271 16.08 4.77 -46.79
CA PRO A 271 16.15 3.83 -45.64
C PRO A 271 17.12 2.63 -45.82
N SER A 272 17.58 2.02 -44.71
CA SER A 272 18.13 0.63 -44.68
C SER A 272 18.24 0.00 -43.26
N VAL A 273 17.31 -0.93 -42.98
CA VAL A 273 17.39 -2.27 -42.35
C VAL A 273 18.58 -2.67 -41.42
N VAL A 274 18.22 -2.87 -40.14
CA VAL A 274 18.53 -3.94 -39.15
C VAL A 274 19.97 -4.22 -38.67
N VAL A 275 20.19 -3.98 -37.37
CA VAL A 275 20.86 -4.92 -36.43
C VAL A 275 20.11 -4.87 -35.09
N GLU A 276 19.51 -5.99 -34.68
CA GLU A 276 18.92 -6.17 -33.34
C GLU A 276 20.02 -6.53 -32.33
N GLU A 277 20.24 -5.69 -31.32
CA GLU A 277 20.91 -6.06 -30.07
C GLU A 277 20.45 -5.16 -28.92
N GLY A 278 19.92 -5.77 -27.85
CA GLY A 278 19.59 -5.12 -26.58
C GLY A 278 18.17 -4.56 -26.48
N ASN A 279 17.29 -5.23 -25.73
CA ASN A 279 16.07 -4.59 -25.21
C ASN A 279 16.45 -3.57 -24.12
N THR A 280 17.05 -2.46 -24.52
CA THR A 280 16.97 -1.21 -23.76
C THR A 280 15.56 -0.69 -23.98
N TYR A 281 14.76 -0.63 -22.91
CA TYR A 281 13.48 0.07 -22.93
C TYR A 281 13.76 1.53 -23.28
N HIS A 282 13.60 1.88 -24.55
CA HIS A 282 13.77 3.25 -24.99
C HIS A 282 12.56 4.02 -24.48
N LEU A 283 12.74 4.75 -23.38
CA LEU A 283 11.74 5.69 -22.89
C LEU A 283 11.63 6.82 -23.93
N ASP A 284 10.50 6.90 -24.60
CA ASP A 284 10.18 8.05 -25.45
C ASP A 284 9.83 9.24 -24.55
N GLY A 285 10.87 9.99 -24.19
CA GLY A 285 10.79 11.15 -23.29
C GLY A 285 11.94 11.16 -22.29
N HIS A 286 11.99 12.20 -21.47
CA HIS A 286 12.99 12.31 -20.40
C HIS A 286 12.37 12.03 -19.02
N ILE A 287 13.19 11.75 -18.02
CA ILE A 287 12.73 11.72 -16.63
C ILE A 287 12.88 13.12 -16.03
N MET A 288 11.76 13.78 -15.76
CA MET A 288 11.76 15.06 -15.06
C MET A 288 11.92 14.83 -13.56
N ILE A 289 12.90 15.46 -12.92
CA ILE A 289 13.08 15.39 -11.47
C ILE A 289 12.61 16.69 -10.85
N SER A 290 11.48 16.63 -10.14
CA SER A 290 10.97 17.73 -9.32
C SER A 290 11.43 17.58 -7.87
N TYR A 291 12.01 18.63 -7.30
CA TYR A 291 12.64 18.59 -5.97
C TYR A 291 12.62 19.96 -5.31
N SER A 292 12.73 19.99 -3.98
CA SER A 292 12.92 21.26 -3.25
C SER A 292 14.40 21.63 -3.26
N HIS A 293 14.75 22.92 -3.13
CA HIS A 293 16.16 23.32 -3.05
C HIS A 293 16.96 22.55 -1.98
N ASN A 294 16.31 22.14 -0.89
CA ASN A 294 16.94 21.36 0.18
C ASN A 294 17.27 19.91 -0.22
N ASP A 295 16.55 19.37 -1.21
CA ASP A 295 16.71 18.00 -1.71
C ASP A 295 17.63 17.93 -2.95
N TYR A 296 18.24 19.05 -3.36
CA TYR A 296 19.10 19.14 -4.54
C TYR A 296 20.22 18.09 -4.56
N LYS A 297 20.83 17.81 -3.40
CA LYS A 297 21.90 16.79 -3.30
C LYS A 297 21.41 15.38 -3.61
N ILE A 298 20.14 15.09 -3.34
CA ILE A 298 19.52 13.80 -3.64
C ILE A 298 19.16 13.76 -5.14
N ALA A 299 18.56 14.84 -5.66
CA ALA A 299 18.26 14.98 -7.08
C ALA A 299 19.51 14.82 -7.96
N LEU A 300 20.64 15.39 -7.54
CA LEU A 300 21.92 15.26 -8.26
C LEU A 300 22.44 13.81 -8.30
N LYS A 301 22.32 13.05 -7.20
CA LYS A 301 22.73 11.64 -7.19
C LYS A 301 21.87 10.77 -8.09
N ILE A 302 20.57 11.05 -8.13
CA ILE A 302 19.64 10.37 -9.02
C ILE A 302 19.98 10.70 -10.47
N LYS A 303 20.22 11.98 -10.75
CA LYS A 303 20.67 12.47 -12.06
C LYS A 303 21.93 11.76 -12.54
N GLU A 304 22.99 11.73 -11.74
CA GLU A 304 24.23 11.03 -12.06
C GLU A 304 24.01 9.53 -12.32
N SER A 305 23.08 8.91 -11.59
CA SER A 305 22.72 7.50 -11.79
C SER A 305 21.96 7.27 -13.10
N LEU A 306 21.09 8.22 -13.51
CA LEU A 306 20.36 8.16 -14.78
C LEU A 306 21.30 8.43 -15.97
N GLU A 307 22.25 9.36 -15.83
CA GLU A 307 23.29 9.63 -16.82
C GLU A 307 24.16 8.40 -17.10
N ASN A 308 24.55 7.66 -16.06
CA ASN A 308 25.36 6.44 -16.20
C ASN A 308 24.65 5.30 -16.94
N GLU A 309 23.32 5.33 -16.98
CA GLU A 309 22.47 4.33 -17.65
C GLU A 309 21.93 4.85 -18.99
N GLU A 310 22.47 5.96 -19.51
CA GLU A 310 22.08 6.61 -20.77
C GLU A 310 20.59 7.03 -20.83
N ILE A 311 19.96 7.28 -19.68
CA ILE A 311 18.56 7.70 -19.59
C ILE A 311 18.47 9.22 -19.62
N LYS A 312 17.69 9.75 -20.57
CA LYS A 312 17.42 11.20 -20.69
C LYS A 312 16.71 11.70 -19.44
N PHE A 313 17.15 12.83 -18.88
CA PHE A 313 16.55 13.45 -17.69
C PHE A 313 16.44 14.96 -17.86
N TRP A 314 15.65 15.60 -17.00
CA TRP A 314 15.54 17.05 -16.91
C TRP A 314 15.52 17.51 -15.45
N ILE A 315 16.34 18.51 -15.13
CA ILE A 315 16.42 19.13 -13.81
C ILE A 315 16.49 20.65 -13.94
N ASP A 316 15.72 21.35 -13.10
CA ASP A 316 15.50 22.80 -13.15
C ASP A 316 16.80 23.63 -13.26
N LYS A 317 17.85 23.23 -12.51
CA LYS A 317 19.08 24.03 -12.38
C LYS A 317 19.96 24.07 -13.64
N GLU A 318 19.86 23.10 -14.54
CA GLU A 318 20.71 23.03 -15.74
C GLU A 318 20.12 23.77 -16.95
N HIS A 319 18.82 24.06 -16.92
CA HIS A 319 18.13 24.83 -17.97
C HIS A 319 17.78 26.26 -17.53
N MET A 320 18.23 26.67 -16.34
CA MET A 320 18.00 27.99 -15.73
C MET A 320 19.01 29.08 -16.17
N VAL A 321 19.44 29.08 -17.44
CA VAL A 321 20.30 30.13 -17.99
C VAL A 321 19.46 31.11 -18.82
N GLN A 322 19.16 32.26 -18.20
CA GLN A 322 18.71 33.53 -18.78
C GLN A 322 17.23 33.65 -19.26
N HIS A 323 16.48 34.47 -18.51
CA HIS A 323 15.40 35.38 -18.95
C HIS A 323 14.33 34.91 -19.94
N VAL A 324 14.01 33.62 -20.01
CA VAL A 324 12.83 33.11 -20.71
C VAL A 324 11.96 32.34 -19.72
N LYS A 325 10.64 32.51 -19.88
CA LYS A 325 9.53 32.11 -19.01
C LYS A 325 9.76 30.73 -18.34
N ILE A 326 10.10 30.78 -17.04
CA ILE A 326 10.39 29.63 -16.18
C ILE A 326 9.23 28.61 -16.21
N LEU A 327 7.99 29.11 -16.22
CA LEU A 327 6.79 28.27 -16.26
C LEU A 327 6.67 27.51 -17.58
N ASP A 328 7.01 28.13 -18.73
CA ASP A 328 6.95 27.49 -20.04
C ASP A 328 8.00 26.38 -20.16
N ALA A 329 9.21 26.60 -19.63
CA ALA A 329 10.27 25.59 -19.60
C ALA A 329 9.92 24.41 -18.69
N MET A 330 9.32 24.67 -17.52
CA MET A 330 8.82 23.63 -16.62
C MET A 330 7.63 22.88 -17.23
N ALA A 331 6.70 23.58 -17.88
CA ALA A 331 5.56 22.97 -18.56
C ALA A 331 6.03 22.05 -19.70
N ASN A 332 6.95 22.52 -20.55
CA ASN A 332 7.57 21.71 -21.60
C ASN A 332 8.31 20.49 -21.04
N ALA A 333 8.98 20.63 -19.89
CA ALA A 333 9.64 19.51 -19.22
C ALA A 333 8.63 18.47 -18.73
N VAL A 334 7.54 18.90 -18.09
CA VAL A 334 6.47 17.98 -17.65
C VAL A 334 5.82 17.29 -18.85
N GLU A 335 5.52 18.03 -19.92
CA GLU A 335 4.81 17.53 -21.10
C GLU A 335 5.62 16.49 -21.89
N ASN A 336 6.93 16.71 -22.01
CA ASN A 336 7.83 15.81 -22.75
C ASN A 336 8.50 14.76 -21.85
N ALA A 337 8.07 14.66 -20.58
CA ALA A 337 8.60 13.67 -19.66
C ALA A 337 7.88 12.33 -19.81
N ALA A 338 8.65 11.25 -19.95
CA ALA A 338 8.13 9.90 -19.85
C ALA A 338 7.77 9.54 -18.40
N ILE A 339 8.51 10.11 -17.43
CA ILE A 339 8.31 9.92 -16.00
C ILE A 339 8.57 11.24 -15.27
N VAL A 340 7.66 11.64 -14.40
CA VAL A 340 7.87 12.75 -13.46
C VAL A 340 8.19 12.18 -12.08
N LEU A 341 9.43 12.33 -11.64
CA LEU A 341 9.91 11.92 -10.33
C LEU A 341 9.84 13.08 -9.35
N ILE A 342 8.97 12.98 -8.34
CA ILE A 342 8.80 14.02 -7.32
C ILE A 342 9.51 13.58 -6.03
N LEU A 343 10.52 14.34 -5.60
CA LEU A 343 11.16 14.18 -4.30
C LEU A 343 10.30 14.81 -3.20
N PHE A 344 9.22 14.11 -2.86
CA PHE A 344 8.25 14.62 -1.90
C PHE A 344 8.81 14.61 -0.47
N SER A 345 9.15 15.78 0.04
CA SER A 345 9.68 16.03 1.38
C SER A 345 8.88 17.13 2.09
N LYS A 346 9.13 17.33 3.40
CA LYS A 346 8.46 18.43 4.12
C LYS A 346 8.86 19.80 3.55
N SER A 347 10.12 19.98 3.17
CA SER A 347 10.58 21.18 2.46
C SER A 347 10.02 21.32 1.06
N TYR A 348 9.71 20.21 0.38
CA TYR A 348 8.97 20.23 -0.89
C TYR A 348 7.53 20.69 -0.68
N GLN A 349 6.84 20.26 0.37
CA GLN A 349 5.47 20.70 0.66
C GLN A 349 5.40 22.18 1.05
N ASP A 350 6.40 22.67 1.78
CA ASP A 350 6.42 24.03 2.32
C ASP A 350 7.05 25.07 1.35
N SER A 351 7.46 24.63 0.16
CA SER A 351 8.11 25.50 -0.85
C SER A 351 7.12 26.47 -1.49
N GLU A 352 7.56 27.68 -1.84
CA GLU A 352 6.66 28.73 -2.37
C GLU A 352 5.89 28.31 -3.63
N ASN A 353 6.46 27.43 -4.45
CA ASN A 353 5.88 26.98 -5.71
C ASN A 353 4.91 25.80 -5.57
N THR A 354 4.74 25.25 -4.36
CA THR A 354 3.98 24.00 -4.11
C THR A 354 3.05 24.10 -2.89
N LYS A 355 2.96 25.26 -2.24
CA LYS A 355 1.99 25.51 -1.17
C LYS A 355 0.56 25.38 -1.71
N ALA A 356 -0.17 24.39 -1.22
CA ALA A 356 -1.62 24.36 -1.36
C ALA A 356 -2.20 25.51 -0.52
N VAL A 357 -2.78 26.51 -1.17
CA VAL A 357 -3.64 27.48 -0.49
C VAL A 357 -4.90 26.72 -0.09
N LEU A 358 -5.10 26.56 1.22
CA LEU A 358 -6.36 26.10 1.78
C LEU A 358 -7.31 27.30 1.78
N ASP A 359 -8.11 27.43 0.73
CA ASP A 359 -9.30 28.29 0.72
C ASP A 359 -10.50 27.58 1.36
#